data_AF-A0A9E2VNF2-F1
#
_entry.id   AF-A0A9E2VNF2-F1
#
_cell.length_a   1.000
_cell.length_b   1.000
_cell.length_c   1.000
_cell.angle_alpha   90.00
_cell.angle_beta   90.00
_cell.angle_gamma   90.00
#
_symmetry.space_group_name_H-M   'P 1'
#
loop_
_entity.id
_entity.type
_entity.pdbx_description
1 polymer ?
#
loop_
_entity_poly.entity_id
_entity_poly.type
_entity_poly.pdbx_seq_one_letter_code
_entity_poly.pdbx_strand_id
1 'polypeptide(L)' 'ASAPPPLLALSRTGGGLQLSLSGGVGQSYEVQQVSALAQTNWTTVVSLTLTNNPQIVALPSPADSPVFWRVAAP' A
#
# COMPACT_ATOMS: atom_id res chain seq x y z
N ALA A 1 4.87 24.38 2.90
CA ALA A 1 3.55 23.73 2.85
C ALA A 1 3.76 22.23 3.08
N SER A 2 3.03 21.60 4.01
CA SER A 2 3.10 20.15 4.18
C SER A 2 2.50 19.47 2.96
N ALA A 3 3.15 18.42 2.43
CA ALA A 3 2.58 17.64 1.34
C ALA A 3 1.22 17.04 1.80
N PRO A 4 0.23 16.91 0.90
CA PRO A 4 -1.02 16.24 1.23
C PRO A 4 -0.75 14.83 1.77
N PRO A 5 -1.45 14.38 2.82
CA PRO A 5 -1.29 13.03 3.31
C PRO A 5 -1.61 12.03 2.18
N PRO A 6 -0.82 10.95 2.02
CA PRO A 6 -1.08 9.98 0.97
C PRO A 6 -2.46 9.34 1.17
N LEU A 7 -3.24 9.27 0.09
CA LEU A 7 -4.55 8.63 0.10
C LEU A 7 -4.40 7.18 -0.37
N LEU A 8 -5.01 6.25 0.36
CA LEU A 8 -5.03 4.84 0.00
C LEU A 8 -6.46 4.40 -0.25
N ALA A 9 -6.69 3.71 -1.36
CA ALA A 9 -7.91 2.96 -1.61
C ALA A 9 -7.57 1.50 -1.88
N LEU A 10 -8.34 0.59 -1.27
CA LEU A 10 -8.23 -0.84 -1.52
C LEU A 10 -9.44 -1.29 -2.33
N SER A 11 -9.20 -2.04 -3.39
CA SER A 11 -10.24 -2.61 -4.24
C SER A 11 -9.98 -4.10 -4.45
N ARG A 12 -11.05 -4.89 -4.53
CA ARG A 12 -10.99 -6.31 -4.88
C ARG A 12 -11.35 -6.45 -6.34
N THR A 13 -10.51 -7.16 -7.09
CA THR A 13 -10.76 -7.50 -8.50
C THR A 13 -10.98 -9.00 -8.64
N GLY A 14 -11.48 -9.44 -9.80
CA GLY A 14 -11.80 -10.86 -10.05
C GLY A 14 -10.62 -11.84 -9.92
N GLY A 15 -9.38 -11.34 -9.82
CA GLY A 15 -8.17 -12.14 -9.64
C GLY A 15 -7.28 -11.75 -8.45
N GLY A 16 -7.67 -10.80 -7.59
CA GLY A 16 -6.84 -10.38 -6.47
C GLY A 16 -7.26 -9.08 -5.79
N LEU A 17 -6.28 -8.41 -5.19
CA LEU A 17 -6.44 -7.12 -4.52
C LEU A 17 -5.60 -6.05 -5.26
N GLN A 18 -6.14 -4.85 -5.36
CA GLN A 18 -5.45 -3.68 -5.90
C GLN A 18 -5.48 -2.55 -4.88
N LEU A 19 -4.29 -2.01 -4.61
CA LEU A 19 -4.12 -0.79 -3.83
C LEU A 19 -3.92 0.39 -4.78
N SER A 20 -4.75 1.42 -4.66
CA SER A 20 -4.53 2.70 -5.32
C SER A 20 -3.89 3.66 -4.33
N LEU A 21 -2.68 4.10 -4.64
CA LEU A 21 -1.91 5.04 -3.84
C LEU A 21 -1.90 6.40 -4.54
N SER A 22 -2.38 7.42 -3.83
CA SER A 22 -2.31 8.81 -4.27
C SER A 22 -1.36 9.59 -3.38
N GLY A 23 -0.49 10.40 -3.95
CA GLY A 23 0.56 11.10 -3.20
C GLY A 23 1.40 12.02 -4.07
N GLY A 24 2.56 12.40 -3.55
CA GLY A 24 3.54 13.20 -4.29
C GLY A 24 4.22 12.37 -5.37
N VAL A 25 4.02 12.72 -6.63
CA VAL A 25 4.77 12.12 -7.74
C VAL A 25 6.26 12.42 -7.54
N GLY A 26 7.10 11.41 -7.73
CA GLY A 26 8.54 11.45 -7.45
C GLY A 26 8.93 11.11 -6.01
N GLN A 27 7.96 10.91 -5.10
CA GLN A 27 8.23 10.43 -3.74
C GLN A 27 8.26 8.91 -3.70
N SER A 28 9.11 8.38 -2.82
CA SER A 28 9.20 6.95 -2.53
C SER A 28 8.18 6.56 -1.47
N TYR A 29 7.59 5.39 -1.65
CA TYR A 29 6.62 4.82 -0.74
C TYR A 29 6.88 3.33 -0.56
N GLU A 30 6.61 2.83 0.63
CA GLU A 30 6.68 1.43 0.98
C GLU A 30 5.29 0.91 1.34
N VAL A 31 4.81 -0.07 0.59
CA VAL A 31 3.65 -0.86 0.97
C VAL A 31 4.14 -1.94 1.94
N GLN A 32 3.58 -1.93 3.14
CA GLN A 32 3.92 -2.87 4.19
C GLN A 32 2.70 -3.69 4.58
N GLN A 33 2.91 -4.91 5.04
CA GLN A 33 1.86 -5.81 5.47
C GLN A 33 2.09 -6.39 6.87
N VAL A 34 1.00 -6.82 7.49
CA VAL A 34 1.00 -7.54 8.77
C VAL A 34 -0.20 -8.51 8.82
N SER A 35 -0.07 -9.63 9.53
CA SER A 35 -1.16 -10.61 9.67
C SER A 35 -2.09 -10.35 10.86
N ALA A 36 -1.70 -9.45 11.78
CA ALA A 36 -2.53 -9.01 12.89
C ALA A 36 -2.27 -7.53 13.20
N LEU A 37 -3.33 -6.74 13.39
CA LEU A 37 -3.21 -5.32 13.74
C LEU A 37 -2.44 -5.05 15.05
N ALA A 38 -2.40 -6.03 15.95
CA ALA A 38 -1.65 -5.94 17.20
C ALA A 38 -0.13 -6.11 17.04
N GLN A 39 0.35 -6.56 15.87
CA GLN A 39 1.78 -6.71 15.60
C GLN A 39 2.40 -5.36 15.21
N THR A 40 3.57 -5.09 15.77
CA THR A 40 4.35 -3.86 15.52
C THR A 40 5.34 -4.01 14.37
N ASN A 41 5.70 -5.24 14.02
CA ASN A 41 6.69 -5.54 12.98
C ASN A 41 5.98 -5.66 11.62
N TRP A 42 5.86 -4.55 10.91
CA TRP A 42 5.34 -4.52 9.54
C TRP A 42 6.44 -4.92 8.56
N THR A 43 6.10 -5.78 7.59
CA THR A 43 7.05 -6.23 6.57
C THR A 43 6.78 -5.51 5.25
N THR A 44 7.80 -4.90 4.65
CA THR A 44 7.69 -4.28 3.33
C THR A 44 7.50 -5.34 2.27
N VAL A 45 6.41 -5.24 1.51
CA VAL A 45 6.10 -6.14 0.39
C VAL A 45 6.44 -5.52 -0.96
N VAL A 46 6.30 -4.20 -1.07
CA VAL A 46 6.58 -3.45 -2.30
C VAL A 46 7.18 -2.11 -1.91
N SER A 47 8.31 -1.77 -2.51
CA SER A 47 8.85 -0.40 -2.54
C SER A 47 8.63 0.19 -3.92
N LEU A 48 8.11 1.41 -4.00
CA LEU A 48 7.79 2.06 -5.26
C LEU A 48 7.97 3.57 -5.17
N THR A 49 8.46 4.15 -6.24
CA THR A 49 8.38 5.60 -6.46
C THR A 49 7.08 5.90 -7.19
N LEU A 50 6.30 6.87 -6.70
CA LEU A 50 5.09 7.29 -7.42
C LEU A 50 5.49 7.96 -8.72
N THR A 51 5.09 7.39 -9.85
CA THR A 51 5.30 7.99 -11.18
C THR A 51 4.07 8.69 -11.72
N ASN A 52 2.89 8.32 -11.22
CA ASN A 52 1.60 8.90 -11.52
C ASN A 52 0.72 8.96 -10.26
N ASN A 53 -0.41 9.69 -10.33
CA ASN A 53 -1.30 9.91 -9.21
C ASN A 53 -2.77 9.80 -9.67
N PRO A 54 -3.53 8.74 -9.29
CA PRO A 54 -3.12 7.61 -8.45
C PRO A 54 -2.27 6.55 -9.19
N GLN A 55 -1.34 5.92 -8.47
CA GLN A 55 -0.62 4.73 -8.91
C GLN A 55 -1.30 3.47 -8.38
N ILE A 56 -1.48 2.46 -9.24
CA ILE A 56 -2.11 1.18 -8.86
C ILE A 56 -1.03 0.14 -8.61
N VAL A 57 -1.15 -0.57 -7.50
CA VAL A 57 -0.27 -1.67 -7.08
C VAL A 57 -1.11 -2.92 -6.91
N ALA A 58 -0.74 -4.00 -7.60
CA ALA A 58 -1.33 -5.31 -7.36
C ALA A 58 -0.79 -5.87 -6.04
N LEU A 59 -1.69 -6.34 -5.18
CA LEU A 59 -1.34 -7.00 -3.92
C LEU A 59 -1.54 -8.52 -4.06
N PRO A 60 -0.73 -9.33 -3.36
CA PRO A 60 -0.96 -10.77 -3.29
C PRO A 60 -2.33 -11.05 -2.67
N SER A 61 -3.04 -12.06 -3.20
CA SER A 61 -4.29 -12.51 -2.60
C SER A 61 -4.01 -13.16 -1.25
N PRO A 62 -4.70 -12.78 -0.17
CA PRO A 62 -4.60 -13.51 1.09
C PRO A 62 -5.16 -14.92 0.88
N ALA A 63 -4.39 -15.94 1.26
CA ALA A 63 -4.77 -17.34 1.08
C ALA A 63 -5.89 -17.74 2.05
N ASP A 64 -5.69 -17.55 3.36
CA ASP A 64 -6.64 -18.03 4.39
C ASP A 64 -6.60 -17.21 5.72
N SER A 65 -5.90 -16.08 5.75
CA SER A 65 -5.76 -15.25 6.96
C SER A 65 -5.91 -13.77 6.64
N PRO A 66 -6.44 -12.95 7.57
CA PRO A 66 -6.51 -11.52 7.36
C PRO A 66 -5.11 -10.96 7.20
N VAL A 67 -4.92 -10.16 6.16
CA VAL A 67 -3.72 -9.38 5.94
C VAL A 67 -4.12 -7.92 5.97
N PHE A 68 -3.35 -7.12 6.69
CA PHE A 68 -3.54 -5.68 6.78
C PHE A 68 -2.39 -5.01 6.06
N TRP A 69 -2.70 -3.95 5.32
CA TRP A 69 -1.73 -3.18 4.56
C TRP A 69 -1.70 -1.73 5.03
N ARG A 70 -0.51 -1.14 5.01
CA ARG A 70 -0.31 0.31 5.17
C ARG A 70 0.72 0.78 4.14
N VAL A 71 0.74 2.08 3.92
CA VAL A 71 1.82 2.73 3.17
C VAL A 71 2.60 3.63 4.12
N ALA A 72 3.92 3.51 4.08
CA ALA A 72 4.84 4.43 4.73
C ALA A 72 5.58 5.24 3.66
N ALA A 73 5.74 6.53 3.89
CA ALA A 73 6.73 7.34 3.18
C ALA A 73 7.96 7.43 4.10
N PRO A 74 9.16 7.03 3.66
CA PRO A 74 10.39 7.17 4.43
C PRO A 74 10.82 8.63 4.59
#